data_AF-A0A819VBJ1-F1
#
_entry.id   AF-A0A819VBJ1-F1
#
_cell.length_a   1.000
_cell.length_b   1.000
_cell.length_c   1.000
_cell.angle_alpha   90.00
_cell.angle_beta   90.00
_cell.angle_gamma   90.00
#
_symmetry.space_group_name_H-M   'P 1'
#
loop_
_entity.id
_entity.type
_entity.pdbx_description
1 polymer ?
#
loop_
_entity_poly.entity_id
_entity_poly.type
_entity_poly.pdbx_seq_one_letter_code
_entity_poly.pdbx_strand_id
1 'polypeptide(L)' 'MPTASMSTYKLYYFNGGGRAEVSRLIFAAAGQKYEDIRYERNEWSSHKSEMPLGQMPVLEVDGTKLPQSLSLARF' A
#
# COMPACT_ATOMS: atom_id res chain seq x y z
N MET A 1 30.91 -2.86 1.11
CA MET A 1 29.79 -3.31 0.25
C MET A 1 28.58 -2.48 0.63
N PRO A 2 27.86 -1.82 -0.29
CA PRO A 2 26.63 -1.16 0.08
C PRO A 2 25.61 -2.25 0.40
N THR A 3 25.26 -2.38 1.68
CA THR A 3 24.11 -3.17 2.11
C THR A 3 22.88 -2.58 1.42
N ALA A 4 22.23 -3.35 0.55
CA ALA A 4 20.93 -2.96 0.01
C ALA A 4 20.01 -2.65 1.19
N SER A 5 19.66 -1.38 1.38
CA SER A 5 18.62 -1.01 2.34
C SER A 5 17.34 -1.67 1.87
N MET A 6 16.84 -2.62 2.63
CA MET A 6 15.55 -3.26 2.37
C MET A 6 14.47 -2.20 2.57
N SER A 7 14.03 -1.59 1.47
CA SER A 7 12.93 -0.61 1.51
C SER A 7 11.72 -1.25 2.17
N THR A 8 11.12 -0.52 3.11
CA THR A 8 9.95 -0.98 3.85
C THR A 8 8.70 -0.57 3.10
N TYR A 9 7.90 -1.56 2.70
CA TYR A 9 6.66 -1.36 1.95
C TYR A 9 5.45 -1.68 2.83
N LYS A 10 4.48 -0.76 2.89
CA LYS A 10 3.18 -1.00 3.53
C LYS A 10 2.04 -0.62 2.61
N LEU A 11 1.12 -1.54 2.36
CA LEU A 11 -0.03 -1.32 1.50
C LEU A 11 -1.29 -1.18 2.37
N TYR A 12 -1.94 -0.02 2.30
CA TYR A 12 -3.17 0.29 3.02
C TYR A 12 -4.37 0.11 2.10
N TYR A 13 -5.28 -0.80 2.45
CA TYR A 13 -6.55 -0.96 1.73
C TYR A 13 -7.64 -1.59 2.60
N PHE A 14 -8.84 -1.72 2.03
CA PHE A 14 -9.90 -2.50 2.66
C PHE A 14 -9.58 -4.00 2.69
N ASN A 15 -10.23 -4.72 3.60
CA ASN A 15 -10.21 -6.18 3.66
C ASN A 15 -10.97 -6.82 2.47
N GLY A 16 -10.41 -6.67 1.27
CA GLY A 16 -10.91 -7.18 0.00
C GLY A 16 -9.92 -6.90 -1.13
N GLY A 17 -10.14 -7.51 -2.30
CA GLY A 17 -9.24 -7.35 -3.45
C GLY A 17 -9.28 -5.94 -4.04
N GLY A 18 -10.38 -5.57 -4.68
CA GLY A 18 -10.63 -4.22 -5.20
C GLY A 18 -9.46 -3.64 -6.00
N ARG A 19 -9.15 -2.36 -5.77
CA ARG A 19 -8.11 -1.62 -6.49
C ARG A 19 -6.68 -1.89 -5.99
N ALA A 20 -6.52 -2.53 -4.84
CA ALA A 20 -5.20 -2.88 -4.28
C ALA A 20 -4.68 -4.23 -4.78
N GLU A 21 -5.57 -5.09 -5.30
CA GLU A 21 -5.21 -6.46 -5.68
C GLU A 21 -4.10 -6.51 -6.73
N VAL A 22 -4.12 -5.58 -7.68
CA VAL A 22 -3.06 -5.46 -8.70
C VAL A 22 -1.70 -5.24 -8.03
N SER A 23 -1.61 -4.35 -7.04
CA SER A 23 -0.36 -4.11 -6.30
C SER A 23 0.07 -5.34 -5.50
N ARG A 24 -0.87 -6.08 -4.88
CA ARG A 24 -0.56 -7.33 -4.16
C ARG A 24 0.03 -8.39 -5.09
N LEU A 25 -0.54 -8.53 -6.29
CA LEU A 25 -0.04 -9.45 -7.31
C LEU A 25 1.36 -9.05 -7.80
N ILE A 26 1.63 -7.75 -7.95
CA ILE A 26 2.96 -7.25 -8.31
C ILE A 26 3.99 -7.62 -7.23
N PHE A 27 3.67 -7.39 -5.95
CA PHE A 27 4.55 -7.79 -4.85
C PHE A 27 4.81 -9.30 -4.83
N ALA A 28 3.76 -10.11 -5.03
CA ALA A 28 3.87 -11.57 -5.11
C ALA A 28 4.74 -12.02 -6.29
N ALA A 29 4.55 -11.43 -7.47
CA ALA A 29 5.34 -11.72 -8.67
C ALA A 29 6.82 -11.32 -8.51
N ALA A 30 7.09 -10.22 -7.81
CA ALA A 30 8.45 -9.76 -7.51
C ALA A 30 9.12 -10.53 -6.35
N GLY A 31 8.38 -11.36 -5.60
CA GLY A 31 8.88 -11.99 -4.38
C GLY A 31 9.23 -10.99 -3.27
N GLN A 32 8.72 -9.76 -3.35
CA GLN A 32 9.04 -8.68 -2.45
C GLN A 32 8.13 -8.74 -1.22
N LYS A 33 8.73 -8.69 -0.02
CA LYS A 33 7.98 -8.63 1.24
C LYS A 33 7.41 -7.23 1.45
N TYR A 34 6.16 -7.17 1.90
CA TYR A 34 5.46 -5.94 2.26
C TYR A 34 4.46 -6.23 3.39
N GLU A 35 4.04 -5.19 4.09
CA GLU A 35 2.97 -5.25 5.10
C GLU A 35 1.62 -4.94 4.45
N ASP A 36 0.68 -5.88 4.48
CA ASP A 36 -0.69 -5.69 3.93
C ASP A 36 -1.62 -5.24 5.07
N ILE A 37 -1.78 -3.92 5.21
CA ILE A 37 -2.62 -3.29 6.23
C ILE A 37 -4.05 -3.22 5.70
N ARG A 38 -4.92 -4.02 6.32
CA ARG A 38 -6.33 -4.17 5.94
C ARG A 38 -7.22 -3.52 6.96
N TYR A 39 -8.02 -2.57 6.51
CA TYR A 39 -9.05 -1.92 7.31
C TYR A 39 -10.43 -2.51 7.02
N GLU A 40 -11.23 -2.64 8.07
CA GLU A 40 -12.65 -2.86 7.91
C GLU A 40 -13.36 -1.56 7.50
N ARG A 41 -14.51 -1.67 6.83
CA ARG A 41 -15.23 -0.49 6.30
C ARG A 41 -15.71 0.47 7.40
N ASN A 42 -15.96 -0.04 8.60
CA ASN A 42 -16.35 0.74 9.77
C ASN A 42 -15.18 1.54 10.40
N GLU A 43 -13.94 1.09 10.22
CA GLU A 43 -12.74 1.76 10.74
C GLU A 43 -12.24 2.88 9.83
N TRP A 44 -12.67 2.86 8.56
CA TRP A 44 -12.19 3.79 7.53
C TRP A 44 -12.38 5.27 7.88
N SER A 45 -13.48 5.64 8.53
CA SER A 45 -13.73 7.04 8.91
C SER A 45 -12.61 7.61 9.78
N SER A 46 -12.00 6.77 10.63
CA SER A 46 -10.93 7.16 11.54
C SER A 46 -9.57 7.30 10.83
N HIS A 47 -9.32 6.46 9.81
CA HIS A 47 -8.05 6.47 9.05
C HIS A 47 -8.06 7.39 7.83
N LYS A 48 -9.22 7.92 7.43
CA LYS A 48 -9.36 8.74 6.22
C LYS A 48 -8.47 9.98 6.24
N SER A 49 -8.30 10.63 7.39
CA SER A 49 -7.43 11.82 7.54
C SER A 49 -5.94 11.50 7.43
N GLU A 50 -5.54 10.25 7.71
CA GLU A 50 -4.15 9.80 7.66
C GLU A 50 -3.68 9.46 6.25
N MET A 51 -4.63 9.27 5.32
CA MET A 51 -4.36 8.88 3.93
C MET A 51 -4.24 10.12 3.04
N PRO A 52 -3.20 10.19 2.18
CA PRO A 52 -3.11 11.26 1.20
C PRO A 52 -4.35 11.29 0.31
N LEU A 53 -4.91 12.49 0.13
CA LEU A 53 -6.14 12.72 -0.65
C LEU A 53 -7.40 12.05 -0.06
N GLY A 54 -7.33 11.48 1.15
CA GLY A 54 -8.46 10.82 1.81
C GLY A 54 -9.03 9.64 1.02
N GLN A 55 -8.17 8.91 0.30
CA GLN A 55 -8.52 7.78 -0.56
C GLN A 55 -7.60 6.59 -0.31
N MET A 56 -8.06 5.40 -0.70
CA MET A 56 -7.27 4.16 -0.74
C MET A 56 -7.41 3.51 -2.13
N PRO A 57 -6.43 2.74 -2.61
CA PRO A 57 -5.22 2.28 -1.91
C PRO A 57 -4.11 3.33 -1.77
N VAL A 58 -3.27 3.13 -0.76
CA VAL A 58 -2.05 3.92 -0.49
C VAL A 58 -0.89 2.96 -0.24
N LEU A 59 0.25 3.21 -0.86
CA LEU A 59 1.50 2.50 -0.61
C LEU A 59 2.46 3.42 0.16
N GLU A 60 2.94 2.98 1.30
CA GLU A 60 4.01 3.65 2.02
C GLU A 60 5.34 2.99 1.68
N VAL A 61 6.28 3.79 1.18
CA VAL A 61 7.66 3.38 0.85
C VAL A 61 8.59 4.19 1.73
N ASP A 62 9.29 3.54 2.65
CA ASP A 62 10.26 4.18 3.53
C ASP A 62 9.70 5.43 4.27
N GLY A 63 8.42 5.34 4.68
CA GLY A 63 7.68 6.41 5.37
C GLY A 63 6.99 7.43 4.46
N THR A 64 7.16 7.34 3.14
CA THR A 64 6.48 8.21 2.16
C THR A 64 5.22 7.55 1.63
N LYS A 65 4.05 8.17 1.85
CA LYS A 65 2.75 7.65 1.39
C LYS A 65 2.42 8.10 -0.03
N LEU A 66 2.21 7.12 -0.91
CA LEU A 66 1.85 7.27 -2.32
C LEU A 66 0.39 6.86 -2.54
N PRO A 67 -0.52 7.77 -2.93
CA PRO A 67 -1.89 7.42 -3.30
C PRO A 67 -2.02 7.00 -4.78
N GLN A 68 -3.24 6.64 -5.20
CA GLN A 68 -3.66 6.31 -6.58
C GLN A 68 -3.22 4.93 -7.11
N SER A 69 -4.16 4.00 -7.19
CA SER A 69 -3.92 2.59 -7.54
C SER A 69 -3.12 2.35 -8.83
N LEU A 70 -3.35 3.16 -9.87
CA LEU A 70 -2.62 3.01 -11.14
C LEU A 70 -1.18 3.53 -11.06
N SER A 71 -0.94 4.57 -10.26
CA SER A 71 0.41 5.07 -9.98
C SER A 71 1.19 4.04 -9.18
N LEU A 72 0.56 3.43 -8.16
CA LEU A 72 1.16 2.32 -7.41
C LEU A 72 1.53 1.13 -8.30
N ALA A 73 0.66 0.75 -9.24
CA ALA A 73 0.90 -0.40 -10.10
C ALA A 73 2.03 -0.19 -11.12
N ARG A 74 2.37 1.08 -11.43
CA ARG A 74 3.46 1.44 -12.33
C ARG A 74 4.80 1.61 -11.61
N PHE A 75 4.75 2.09 -10.36
CA PHE A 75 5.92 2.43 -9.55
C PHE A 75 6.78 1.20 -9.26
#